data_AF-A0AAV5T7L9-F1
#
_entry.id   AF-A0AAV5T7L9-F1
#
_cell.length_a   1.000
_cell.length_b   1.000
_cell.length_c   1.000
_cell.angle_alpha   90.00
_cell.angle_beta   90.00
_cell.angle_gamma   90.00
#
_symmetry.space_group_name_H-M   'P 1'
#
loop_
_entity.id
_entity.type
_entity.pdbx_description
1 polymer ?
#
loop_
_entity_poly.entity_id
_entity_poly.type
_entity_poly.pdbx_seq_one_letter_code
_entity_poly.pdbx_strand_id
1 'polypeptide(L)'
;MDRVGAFYAVDGVLVHKGKSCAYGRDQIKKELAPFAVPDNTTLSDEVYEATSDHIVYKAAFKTTVKSSGVEVGGKFEEIFRKEGDERL
;
A
#
# COMPACT_ATOMS: atom_id res chain seq x y z
N MET A 1 -15.32 0.53 -1.57
CA MET A 1 -14.23 1.52 -1.72
C MET A 1 -13.73 2.11 -0.40
N ASP A 2 -14.38 1.88 0.75
CA ASP A 2 -14.05 2.62 1.99
C ASP A 2 -12.98 1.98 2.91
N ARG A 3 -12.40 0.83 2.53
CA ARG A 3 -11.43 0.12 3.39
C ARG A 3 -9.97 0.51 3.18
N VAL A 4 -9.59 0.97 1.98
CA VAL A 4 -8.16 1.22 1.66
C VAL A 4 -7.56 2.27 2.59
N GLY A 5 -8.23 3.40 2.80
CA GLY A 5 -7.69 4.43 3.70
C GLY A 5 -7.74 4.06 5.17
N ALA A 6 -8.42 2.97 5.58
CA ALA A 6 -8.36 2.51 6.96
C ALA A 6 -7.01 1.88 7.31
N PHE A 7 -6.20 1.51 6.31
CA PHE A 7 -4.85 0.95 6.50
C PHE A 7 -3.75 1.99 6.58
N TYR A 8 -4.08 3.29 6.47
CA TYR A 8 -3.09 4.37 6.47
C TYR A 8 -3.36 5.34 7.62
N ALA A 9 -2.30 5.77 8.29
CA ALA A 9 -2.35 6.90 9.22
C ALA A 9 -2.94 8.17 8.57
N VAL A 10 -3.49 9.08 9.39
CA VAL A 10 -4.08 10.34 8.90
C VAL A 10 -3.05 11.17 8.12
N ASP A 11 -1.79 11.13 8.56
CA ASP A 11 -0.62 11.79 7.97
C ASP A 11 0.24 10.86 7.08
N GLY A 12 -0.28 9.67 6.72
CA GLY A 12 0.45 8.70 5.90
C GLY A 12 0.91 9.26 4.55
N VAL A 13 1.95 8.66 3.98
CA VAL A 13 2.53 9.09 2.70
C VAL A 13 2.64 7.91 1.75
N LEU A 14 2.12 8.07 0.53
CA LEU A 14 2.30 7.11 -0.56
C LEU A 14 3.23 7.70 -1.61
N VAL A 15 4.30 6.98 -1.93
CA VAL A 15 5.29 7.41 -2.93
C VAL A 15 5.31 6.42 -4.10
N HIS A 16 4.93 6.90 -5.28
CA HIS A 16 5.21 6.23 -6.54
C HIS A 16 6.48 6.83 -7.14
N LYS A 17 7.63 6.14 -6.97
CA LYS A 17 8.94 6.63 -7.39
C LYS A 17 8.93 7.11 -8.86
N GLY A 18 9.36 8.36 -9.07
CA GLY A 18 9.43 8.96 -10.41
C GLY A 18 8.08 9.38 -11.01
N LYS A 19 6.98 9.28 -10.25
CA LYS A 19 5.63 9.60 -10.73
C LYS A 19 4.91 10.60 -9.84
N SER A 20 4.59 10.22 -8.60
CA SER A 20 3.71 10.99 -7.71
C SER A 20 4.03 10.72 -6.24
N CYS A 21 3.61 11.66 -5.39
CA CYS A 21 3.59 11.51 -3.95
C CYS A 21 2.23 12.02 -3.44
N ALA A 22 1.54 11.23 -2.63
CA ALA A 22 0.26 11.58 -2.02
C ALA A 22 0.44 11.70 -0.51
N TYR A 23 0.04 12.85 0.05
CA TYR A 23 0.17 13.15 1.46
C TYR A 23 -1.20 13.12 2.16
N GLY A 24 -1.29 12.33 3.21
CA GLY A 24 -2.48 12.15 4.02
C GLY A 24 -3.47 11.15 3.41
N ARG A 25 -4.24 10.53 4.31
CA ARG A 25 -5.17 9.44 4.02
C ARG A 25 -6.11 9.72 2.83
N ASP A 26 -6.63 10.94 2.73
CA ASP A 26 -7.59 11.30 1.67
C ASP A 26 -6.96 11.33 0.28
N GLN A 27 -5.71 11.79 0.17
CA GLN A 27 -5.01 11.77 -1.11
C GLN A 27 -4.62 10.33 -1.49
N ILE A 28 -4.18 9.53 -0.52
CA ILE A 28 -3.88 8.10 -0.72
C ILE A 28 -5.11 7.35 -1.22
N LYS A 29 -6.28 7.55 -0.59
CA LYS A 29 -7.55 6.97 -1.05
C LYS A 29 -7.84 7.29 -2.52
N LYS A 30 -7.61 8.54 -2.94
CA LYS A 30 -7.83 8.98 -4.33
C LYS A 30 -6.84 8.33 -5.30
N GLU A 31 -5.56 8.31 -4.95
CA GLU A 31 -4.50 7.71 -5.78
C GLU A 31 -4.70 6.20 -5.96
N LEU A 32 -5.18 5.51 -4.91
CA LEU A 32 -5.39 4.06 -4.92
C LEU A 32 -6.79 3.62 -5.40
N ALA A 33 -7.76 4.53 -5.53
CA ALA A 33 -9.12 4.20 -5.99
C ALA A 33 -9.16 3.40 -7.31
N PRO A 34 -8.30 3.66 -8.32
CA PRO A 34 -8.26 2.87 -9.55
C PRO A 34 -7.81 1.41 -9.33
N PHE A 35 -7.07 1.14 -8.25
CA PHE A 35 -6.50 -0.16 -7.91
C PHE A 35 -7.30 -0.91 -6.84
N ALA A 36 -8.33 -0.29 -6.26
CA ALA A 36 -9.14 -0.84 -5.16
C ALA A 36 -10.06 -2.01 -5.56
N VAL A 37 -9.88 -2.57 -6.77
CA VAL A 37 -10.52 -3.81 -7.22
C VAL A 37 -9.44 -4.84 -7.53
N PRO A 38 -8.80 -5.43 -6.49
CA PRO A 38 -7.82 -6.47 -6.72
C PRO A 38 -8.49 -7.74 -7.27
N ASP A 39 -8.01 -8.20 -8.42
CA ASP A 39 -8.00 -9.62 -8.78
C ASP A 39 -6.63 -10.23 -8.39
N ASN A 40 -6.50 -11.56 -8.46
CA ASN A 40 -5.30 -12.40 -8.31
C ASN A 40 -3.98 -11.64 -8.08
N THR A 41 -3.83 -11.04 -6.91
CA THR A 41 -2.61 -10.33 -6.52
C THR A 41 -1.74 -11.33 -5.81
N THR A 42 -0.56 -11.58 -6.37
CA THR A 42 0.43 -12.49 -5.79
C THR A 42 1.58 -11.67 -5.22
N LEU A 43 1.98 -12.04 -4.01
CA LEU A 43 3.14 -11.50 -3.32
C LEU A 43 4.26 -12.53 -3.36
N SER A 44 5.49 -12.06 -3.50
CA SER A 44 6.70 -12.89 -3.46
C SER A 44 7.85 -12.11 -2.84
N ASP A 45 8.92 -12.81 -2.47
CA ASP A 45 10.12 -12.22 -1.86
C ASP A 45 9.79 -11.36 -0.63
N GLU A 46 8.84 -11.83 0.18
CA GLU A 46 8.33 -11.12 1.34
C GLU A 46 9.39 -11.03 2.44
N VAL A 47 9.65 -9.81 2.92
CA VAL A 47 10.52 -9.52 4.06
C VAL A 47 9.71 -8.75 5.09
N TYR A 48 9.71 -9.25 6.33
CA TYR A 48 9.00 -8.66 7.45
C TYR A 48 9.97 -8.40 8.60
N GLU A 49 10.10 -7.13 8.98
CA GLU A 49 10.93 -6.67 10.09
C GLU A 49 10.06 -5.89 11.06
N ALA A 50 9.95 -6.35 12.31
CA ALA A 50 9.16 -5.67 13.33
C ALA A 50 10.05 -5.18 14.47
N THR A 51 9.84 -3.94 14.88
CA THR A 51 10.41 -3.35 16.10
C THR A 51 9.31 -3.12 17.13
N SER A 52 9.63 -2.41 18.22
CA SER A 52 8.65 -2.02 19.23
C SER A 52 7.62 -1.01 18.73
N ASP A 53 7.98 -0.19 17.74
CA ASP A 53 7.24 1.01 17.31
C ASP A 53 6.84 1.00 15.83
N HIS A 54 7.44 0.15 15.00
CA HIS A 54 7.09 0.04 13.59
C HIS A 54 7.26 -1.38 13.04
N ILE A 55 6.64 -1.61 11.88
CA ILE A 55 6.88 -2.76 11.01
C ILE A 55 7.37 -2.22 9.68
N VAL A 56 8.42 -2.80 9.14
CA VAL A 56 8.80 -2.64 7.74
C VAL A 56 8.42 -3.92 7.01
N TYR A 57 7.59 -3.79 5.98
CA TYR A 57 7.18 -4.87 5.10
C TYR A 57 7.61 -4.57 3.68
N LYS A 58 8.32 -5.51 3.06
CA LYS A 58 8.78 -5.39 1.67
C LYS A 58 8.34 -6.62 0.91
N ALA A 59 7.87 -6.44 -0.32
CA ALA A 59 7.60 -7.57 -1.20
C ALA A 59 7.68 -7.14 -2.66
N ALA A 60 7.79 -8.14 -3.54
CA ALA A 60 7.40 -7.99 -4.93
C ALA A 60 5.91 -8.32 -5.07
N PHE A 61 5.22 -7.61 -5.96
CA PHE A 61 3.82 -7.89 -6.29
C PHE A 61 3.64 -8.05 -7.79
N LYS A 62 2.66 -8.88 -8.15
CA LYS A 62 2.09 -8.94 -9.49
C LYS A 62 0.57 -8.97 -9.33
N THR A 63 -0.13 -8.17 -10.13
CA THR A 63 -1.59 -8.06 -10.11
C THR A 63 -2.13 -7.81 -11.51
N THR A 64 -3.39 -8.19 -11.75
CA THR A 64 -4.11 -7.84 -12.97
C THR A 64 -5.17 -6.81 -12.61
N VAL A 65 -5.11 -5.63 -13.24
CA VAL A 65 -6.09 -4.58 -13.01
C VAL A 65 -7.41 -4.97 -13.67
N LYS A 66 -8.41 -5.35 -12.86
CA LYS A 66 -9.68 -5.91 -13.36
C LYS A 66 -10.39 -5.04 -14.41
N SER A 67 -10.31 -3.72 -14.27
CA SER A 67 -10.98 -2.79 -15.18
C SER A 67 -10.35 -2.71 -16.58
N SER A 68 -9.08 -3.10 -16.73
CA SER A 68 -8.34 -2.99 -18.01
C SER A 68 -7.73 -4.30 -18.48
N GLY A 69 -7.64 -5.33 -17.63
CA GLY A 69 -6.91 -6.57 -17.89
C GLY A 69 -5.39 -6.41 -17.92
N VAL A 70 -4.86 -5.23 -17.57
CA VAL A 70 -3.42 -4.95 -17.60
C VAL A 70 -2.74 -5.64 -16.43
N GLU A 71 -1.69 -6.41 -16.71
CA GLU A 71 -0.78 -6.90 -15.68
C GLU A 71 0.13 -5.77 -15.21
N VAL A 72 0.15 -5.54 -13.90
CA VAL A 72 1.02 -4.58 -13.22
C VAL A 72 1.83 -5.33 -12.19
N GLY A 73 3.12 -5.01 -12.08
CA GLY A 73 3.97 -5.58 -11.05
C GLY A 73 5.09 -4.64 -10.68
N GLY A 74 5.70 -4.91 -9.53
CA GLY A 74 6.77 -4.09 -9.00
C GLY A 74 7.23 -4.58 -7.63
N LYS A 75 7.98 -3.72 -6.95
CA LYS A 75 8.37 -3.92 -5.55
C LYS A 75 7.82 -2.77 -4.73
N PHE A 76 7.45 -3.04 -3.51
CA PHE A 76 7.04 -2.02 -2.55
C PHE A 76 7.75 -2.19 -1.21
N GLU A 77 7.76 -1.11 -0.45
CA GLU A 77 8.15 -1.06 0.95
C GLU A 77 7.06 -0.26 1.66
N GLU A 78 6.43 -0.89 2.65
CA GLU A 78 5.45 -0.27 3.55
C GLU A 78 6.02 -0.22 4.95
N ILE A 79 5.90 0.93 5.60
CA ILE A 79 6.32 1.13 6.98
C ILE A 79 5.06 1.46 7.78
N PHE A 80 4.66 0.55 8.66
CA PHE A 80 3.51 0.72 9.54
C PHE A 80 4.00 1.22 10.89
N ARG A 81 3.48 2.35 11.35
CA ARG A 81 3.75 2.91 12.67
C ARG A 81 2.70 2.39 13.64
N LYS A 82 3.11 2.08 14.88
CA LYS A 82 2.17 1.75 15.94
C LYS A 82 1.41 3.00 16.40
N GLU A 83 0.09 2.98 16.30
CA GLU A 83 -0.82 4.01 16.81
C GLU A 83 -1.81 3.36 17.78
N GLY A 84 -1.54 3.50 19.09
CA GLY A 84 -2.28 2.74 20.11
C GLY A 84 -2.05 1.24 19.96
N ASP A 85 -3.12 0.47 19.76
CA ASP A 85 -3.06 -0.98 19.49
C ASP A 85 -3.04 -1.31 17.99
N GLU A 86 -3.18 -0.31 17.12
CA GLU A 86 -3.19 -0.47 15.66
C GLU A 86 -1.79 -0.22 15.06
N ARG A 87 -1.58 -0.70 13.83
CA ARG A 87 -0.38 -0.41 13.03
C ARG A 87 -0.82 0.09 11.66
N LEU A 88 -0.53 1.36 11.38
CA LEU A 88 -1.08 2.16 10.27
C LEU A 88 0.00 2.95 9.52
#